data_AF-A0A537KW39-F1
#
_entry.id   AF-A0A537KW39-F1
#
_cell.length_a   1.000
_cell.length_b   1.000
_cell.length_c   1.000
_cell.angle_alpha   90.00
_cell.angle_beta   90.00
_cell.angle_gamma   90.00
#
_symmetry.space_group_name_H-M   'P 1'
#
loop_
_entity.id
_entity.type
_entity.pdbx_description
1 polymer ?
#
loop_
_entity_poly.entity_id
_entity_poly.type
_entity_poly.pdbx_seq_one_letter_code
_entity_poly.pdbx_strand_id
1 'polypeptide(L)'
;MPVIAAQDDGHPNANEVRDALCHMAASEAFRGSPQLVAFLRYVVEATLRGEQDRIKGYTIAVEALGRSENFDPQDDPIVRVEATRLRRALNRYYENGGRQDPVQIDLPLGSYVPVFRRSVPAAAPACRAGAGVQDSSRARPAVQEFLLFLAAYVANDAAGAARHAALITSDDDPLGLVARVLVAAQHGEADAARAMLDRLVASGPAAKT
;
A
#
# COMPACT_ATOMS: atom_id res chain seq x y z
N MET A 1 -18.26 30.88 21.91
CA MET A 1 -18.69 29.78 21.03
C MET A 1 -17.49 29.40 20.19
N PRO A 2 -16.76 28.31 20.45
CA PRO A 2 -15.64 27.95 19.61
C PRO A 2 -16.17 27.40 18.28
N VAL A 3 -15.48 27.82 17.23
CA VAL A 3 -15.65 27.49 15.82
C VAL A 3 -15.23 26.04 15.62
N ILE A 4 -16.15 25.14 15.24
CA ILE A 4 -15.76 23.87 14.63
C ILE A 4 -15.62 24.15 13.15
N ALA A 5 -14.38 24.45 12.75
CA ALA A 5 -14.00 24.42 11.35
C ALA A 5 -14.37 23.03 10.81
N ALA A 6 -15.29 23.00 9.84
CA ALA A 6 -15.49 21.83 9.02
C ALA A 6 -14.18 21.57 8.27
N GLN A 7 -13.37 20.66 8.82
CA GLN A 7 -12.22 20.14 8.12
C GLN A 7 -12.75 19.29 6.97
N ASP A 8 -12.67 19.81 5.75
CA ASP A 8 -12.87 19.04 4.52
C ASP A 8 -11.61 18.19 4.28
N ASP A 9 -11.41 17.18 5.13
CA ASP A 9 -10.18 16.39 5.25
C ASP A 9 -9.97 15.41 4.09
N GLY A 10 -10.49 15.62 2.88
CA GLY A 10 -10.22 14.73 1.74
C GLY A 10 -10.56 13.24 1.94
N HIS A 11 -11.27 12.88 3.02
CA HIS A 11 -11.71 11.53 3.34
C HIS A 11 -13.07 11.31 2.66
N PRO A 12 -13.27 10.15 2.01
CA PRO A 12 -14.54 9.84 1.38
C PRO A 12 -15.65 9.74 2.44
N ASN A 13 -16.84 10.24 2.12
CA ASN A 13 -17.98 10.14 3.02
C ASN A 13 -18.49 8.68 3.08
N ALA A 14 -19.33 8.38 4.07
CA ALA A 14 -19.80 7.01 4.30
C ALA A 14 -20.61 6.42 3.12
N ASN A 15 -21.28 7.25 2.33
CA ASN A 15 -22.03 6.79 1.16
C ASN A 15 -21.09 6.44 0.00
N GLU A 16 -20.09 7.28 -0.26
CA GLU A 16 -19.06 7.01 -1.28
C GLU A 16 -18.31 5.70 -0.99
N VAL A 17 -18.01 5.43 0.29
CA VAL A 17 -17.37 4.16 0.71
C VAL A 17 -18.30 2.96 0.47
N ARG A 18 -19.61 3.08 0.76
CA ARG A 18 -20.59 2.01 0.52
C ARG A 18 -20.81 1.74 -0.97
N ASP A 19 -20.82 2.80 -1.79
CA ASP A 19 -20.93 2.67 -3.24
C ASP A 19 -19.71 1.92 -3.80
N ALA A 20 -18.51 2.31 -3.39
CA ALA A 20 -17.28 1.61 -3.77
C ALA A 20 -17.29 0.13 -3.34
N LEU A 21 -17.74 -0.15 -2.11
CA LEU A 21 -17.94 -1.52 -1.62
C LEU A 21 -18.94 -2.31 -2.48
N CYS A 22 -20.03 -1.69 -2.92
CA CYS A 22 -21.02 -2.32 -3.79
C CYS A 22 -20.42 -2.69 -5.16
N HIS A 23 -19.70 -1.74 -5.77
CA HIS A 23 -18.98 -1.95 -7.04
C HIS A 23 -17.93 -3.07 -6.92
N MET A 24 -17.12 -3.04 -5.87
CA MET A 24 -16.10 -4.06 -5.60
C MET A 24 -16.71 -5.44 -5.40
N ALA A 25 -17.81 -5.55 -4.65
CA ALA A 25 -18.49 -6.82 -4.40
C ALA A 25 -19.07 -7.45 -5.69
N ALA A 26 -19.43 -6.65 -6.69
CA ALA A 26 -19.94 -7.13 -7.99
C ALA A 26 -18.83 -7.51 -8.99
N SER A 27 -17.58 -7.14 -8.70
CA SER A 27 -16.44 -7.35 -9.59
C SER A 27 -16.00 -8.81 -9.69
N GLU A 28 -15.28 -9.13 -10.77
CA GLU A 28 -14.74 -10.49 -11.00
C GLU A 28 -13.79 -10.95 -9.89
N ALA A 29 -13.06 -10.03 -9.27
CA ALA A 29 -12.14 -10.32 -8.17
C ALA A 29 -12.86 -10.89 -6.92
N PHE A 30 -14.15 -10.59 -6.74
CA PHE A 30 -14.95 -10.97 -5.58
C PHE A 30 -16.12 -11.92 -5.89
N ARG A 31 -16.51 -12.05 -7.17
CA ARG A 31 -17.66 -12.86 -7.62
C ARG A 31 -17.63 -14.32 -7.14
N GLY A 32 -16.44 -14.91 -7.01
CA GLY A 32 -16.27 -16.30 -6.59
C GLY A 32 -16.19 -16.54 -5.08
N SER A 33 -16.27 -15.51 -4.23
CA SER A 33 -16.07 -15.67 -2.79
C SER A 33 -17.04 -14.83 -1.94
N PRO A 34 -18.19 -15.41 -1.57
CA PRO A 34 -19.14 -14.78 -0.66
C PRO A 34 -18.53 -14.46 0.72
N GLN A 35 -17.59 -15.30 1.20
CA GLN A 35 -16.91 -15.09 2.48
C GLN A 35 -16.01 -13.87 2.47
N LEU A 36 -15.27 -13.61 1.37
CA LEU A 36 -14.46 -12.40 1.24
C LEU A 36 -15.32 -11.13 1.19
N VAL A 37 -16.47 -11.20 0.51
CA VAL A 37 -17.43 -10.10 0.48
C VAL A 37 -18.02 -9.85 1.87
N ALA A 38 -18.37 -10.90 2.62
CA ALA A 38 -18.87 -10.78 3.98
C ALA A 38 -17.83 -10.17 4.93
N PHE A 39 -16.58 -10.64 4.86
CA PHE A 39 -15.45 -10.06 5.59
C PHE A 39 -15.32 -8.57 5.27
N LEU A 40 -15.21 -8.22 3.99
CA LEU A 40 -14.98 -6.84 3.56
C LEU A 40 -16.14 -5.92 4.00
N ARG A 41 -17.39 -6.35 3.79
CA ARG A 41 -18.57 -5.60 4.23
C ARG A 41 -18.57 -5.36 5.74
N TYR A 42 -18.24 -6.40 6.51
CA TYR A 42 -18.19 -6.31 7.96
C TYR A 42 -17.20 -5.24 8.43
N VAL A 43 -15.94 -5.32 7.97
CA VAL A 43 -14.90 -4.38 8.42
C VAL A 43 -15.15 -2.96 7.94
N VAL A 44 -15.72 -2.77 6.74
CA VAL A 44 -16.08 -1.45 6.23
C VAL A 44 -17.20 -0.83 7.07
N GLU A 45 -18.30 -1.55 7.30
CA GLU A 45 -19.42 -1.02 8.08
C GLU A 45 -19.04 -0.77 9.54
N ALA A 46 -18.23 -1.63 10.15
CA ALA A 46 -17.72 -1.41 11.50
C ALA A 46 -16.86 -0.13 11.57
N THR A 47 -15.98 0.09 10.60
CA THR A 47 -15.19 1.33 10.52
C THR A 47 -16.05 2.57 10.29
N LEU A 48 -17.08 2.49 9.43
CA LEU A 48 -18.01 3.59 9.16
C LEU A 48 -18.87 3.95 10.39
N ARG A 49 -19.13 3.01 11.29
CA ARG A 49 -19.80 3.26 12.58
C ARG A 49 -18.87 3.79 13.67
N GLY A 50 -17.56 3.89 13.40
CA GLY A 50 -16.55 4.24 14.41
C GLY A 50 -16.24 3.09 15.38
N GLU A 51 -16.67 1.87 15.08
CA GLU A 51 -16.48 0.68 15.92
C GLU A 51 -15.18 -0.07 15.60
N GLN A 52 -14.11 0.66 15.26
CA GLN A 52 -12.83 0.09 14.82
C GLN A 52 -12.20 -0.85 15.86
N ASP A 53 -12.39 -0.54 17.15
CA ASP A 53 -11.91 -1.35 18.28
C ASP A 53 -12.57 -2.73 18.36
N ARG A 54 -13.74 -2.92 17.73
CA ARG A 54 -14.42 -4.21 17.66
C ARG A 54 -13.88 -5.11 16.55
N ILE A 55 -13.12 -4.56 15.61
CA ILE A 55 -12.55 -5.28 14.47
C ILE A 55 -11.34 -6.12 14.92
N LYS A 56 -11.64 -7.19 15.66
CA LYS A 56 -10.69 -8.17 16.19
C LYS A 56 -10.87 -9.50 15.48
N GLY A 57 -9.83 -10.33 15.51
CA GLY A 57 -9.85 -11.64 14.85
C GLY A 57 -11.06 -12.49 15.25
N TYR A 58 -11.33 -12.58 16.55
CA TYR A 58 -12.50 -13.29 17.08
C TYR A 58 -13.82 -12.76 16.52
N THR A 59 -14.06 -11.45 16.62
CA THR A 59 -15.31 -10.82 16.18
C THR A 59 -15.55 -11.02 14.69
N ILE A 60 -14.50 -10.91 13.86
CA ILE A 60 -14.59 -11.18 12.42
C ILE A 60 -14.94 -12.64 12.15
N ALA A 61 -14.35 -13.58 12.90
CA ALA A 61 -14.64 -15.00 12.73
C ALA A 61 -16.12 -15.32 12.96
N VAL A 62 -16.68 -14.79 14.05
CA VAL A 62 -18.07 -15.05 14.45
C VAL A 62 -19.05 -14.24 13.61
N GLU A 63 -18.89 -12.91 13.56
CA GLU A 63 -19.87 -12.00 12.96
C GLU A 63 -19.79 -11.95 11.42
N ALA A 64 -18.61 -12.19 10.81
CA ALA A 64 -18.44 -12.09 9.35
C ALA A 64 -18.24 -13.46 8.67
N LEU A 65 -17.52 -14.39 9.31
CA LEU A 65 -17.19 -15.69 8.73
C LEU A 65 -18.09 -16.84 9.25
N GLY A 66 -19.03 -16.55 10.15
CA GLY A 66 -20.03 -17.51 10.64
C GLY A 66 -19.45 -18.64 11.48
N ARG A 67 -18.34 -18.41 12.18
CA ARG A 67 -17.75 -19.37 13.12
C ARG A 67 -18.50 -19.41 14.44
N SER A 68 -18.36 -20.53 15.14
CA SER A 68 -18.93 -20.73 16.48
C SER A 68 -18.29 -19.78 17.50
N GLU A 69 -19.02 -19.45 18.56
CA GLU A 69 -18.52 -18.65 19.69
C GLU A 69 -17.32 -19.29 20.40
N ASN A 70 -17.13 -20.60 20.24
CA ASN A 70 -15.97 -21.35 20.74
C ASN A 70 -14.71 -21.20 19.85
N PHE A 71 -14.68 -20.24 18.92
CA PHE A 71 -13.56 -20.02 18.03
C PHE A 71 -12.30 -19.56 18.79
N ASP A 72 -11.19 -20.28 18.62
CA ASP A 72 -9.87 -19.87 19.08
C ASP A 72 -8.99 -19.40 17.90
N PRO A 73 -8.57 -18.12 17.87
CA PRO A 73 -7.64 -17.59 16.87
C PRO A 73 -6.24 -18.26 16.83
N GLN A 74 -5.85 -19.01 17.86
CA GLN A 74 -4.60 -19.77 17.89
C GLN A 74 -4.73 -21.10 17.14
N ASP A 75 -5.87 -21.77 17.26
CA ASP A 75 -6.10 -23.09 16.67
C ASP A 75 -6.64 -22.99 15.23
N ASP A 76 -7.39 -21.93 14.91
CA ASP A 76 -7.96 -21.73 13.57
C ASP A 76 -7.48 -20.41 12.93
N PRO A 77 -6.56 -20.48 11.94
CA PRO A 77 -6.00 -19.31 11.29
C PRO A 77 -6.94 -18.69 10.23
N ILE A 78 -8.21 -19.13 10.11
CA ILE A 78 -9.12 -18.71 9.04
C ILE A 78 -9.15 -17.20 8.84
N VAL A 79 -9.22 -16.41 9.91
CA VAL A 79 -9.30 -14.94 9.80
C VAL A 79 -8.03 -14.36 9.17
N ARG A 80 -6.86 -14.90 9.52
CA ARG A 80 -5.57 -14.48 8.94
C ARG A 80 -5.46 -14.91 7.47
N VAL A 81 -5.94 -16.11 7.15
CA VAL A 81 -5.97 -16.64 5.77
C VAL A 81 -6.92 -15.80 4.90
N GLU A 82 -8.13 -15.55 5.37
CA GLU A 82 -9.12 -14.75 4.65
C GLU A 82 -8.71 -13.28 4.54
N ALA A 83 -8.06 -12.69 5.57
CA ALA A 83 -7.48 -11.35 5.43
C ALA A 83 -6.38 -11.30 4.36
N THR A 84 -5.57 -12.35 4.24
CA THR A 84 -4.54 -12.44 3.18
C THR A 84 -5.17 -12.57 1.79
N ARG A 85 -6.21 -13.40 1.67
CA ARG A 85 -6.99 -13.55 0.43
C ARG A 85 -7.70 -12.26 0.06
N LEU A 86 -8.26 -11.55 1.04
CA LEU A 86 -8.90 -10.25 0.87
C LEU A 86 -7.92 -9.22 0.32
N ARG A 87 -6.73 -9.08 0.93
CA ARG A 87 -5.67 -8.19 0.41
C ARG A 87 -5.30 -8.50 -1.04
N ARG A 88 -5.18 -9.79 -1.40
CA ARG A 88 -4.91 -10.20 -2.79
C ARG A 88 -6.09 -9.89 -3.73
N ALA A 89 -7.32 -10.05 -3.27
CA ALA A 89 -8.51 -9.70 -4.05
C ALA A 89 -8.62 -8.18 -4.27
N LEU A 90 -8.34 -7.37 -3.24
CA LEU A 90 -8.26 -5.91 -3.33
C LEU A 90 -7.19 -5.49 -4.36
N ASN A 91 -5.97 -6.05 -4.27
CA ASN A 91 -4.93 -5.72 -5.23
C ASN A 91 -5.34 -6.08 -6.67
N ARG A 92 -5.88 -7.28 -6.90
CA ARG A 92 -6.39 -7.69 -8.23
C ARG A 92 -7.51 -6.79 -8.73
N TYR A 93 -8.43 -6.36 -7.85
CA TYR A 93 -9.49 -5.44 -8.23
C TYR A 93 -8.92 -4.11 -8.73
N TYR A 94 -7.99 -3.53 -7.98
CA TYR A 94 -7.35 -2.28 -8.36
C TYR A 94 -6.43 -2.44 -9.56
N GLU A 95 -5.78 -3.58 -9.78
CA GLU A 95 -4.98 -3.82 -10.99
C GLU A 95 -5.84 -3.92 -12.27
N ASN A 96 -7.08 -4.41 -12.17
CA ASN A 96 -7.93 -4.76 -13.32
C ASN A 96 -9.10 -3.77 -13.58
N GLY A 97 -8.93 -2.49 -13.22
CA GLY A 97 -9.88 -1.42 -13.57
C GLY A 97 -10.35 -0.57 -12.40
N GLY A 98 -10.20 -1.04 -11.16
CA GLY A 98 -10.60 -0.28 -9.96
C GLY A 98 -9.76 0.97 -9.68
N ARG A 99 -8.65 1.23 -10.40
CA ARG A 99 -7.77 2.40 -10.16
C ARG A 99 -8.49 3.73 -10.36
N GLN A 100 -9.52 3.75 -11.21
CA GLN A 100 -10.28 4.95 -11.54
C GLN A 100 -11.45 5.19 -10.58
N ASP A 101 -11.70 4.25 -9.66
CA ASP A 101 -12.74 4.42 -8.66
C ASP A 101 -12.43 5.62 -7.76
N PRO A 102 -13.44 6.45 -7.44
CA PRO A 102 -13.25 7.65 -6.63
C PRO A 102 -12.81 7.34 -5.19
N VAL A 103 -13.00 6.10 -4.73
CA VAL A 103 -12.63 5.64 -3.39
C VAL A 103 -11.80 4.37 -3.47
N GLN A 104 -10.66 4.40 -2.81
CA GLN A 104 -9.81 3.25 -2.58
C GLN A 104 -9.97 2.76 -1.14
N ILE A 105 -10.16 1.45 -1.00
CA ILE A 105 -10.29 0.73 0.26
C ILE A 105 -9.05 -0.16 0.41
N ASP A 106 -8.19 0.18 1.34
CA ASP A 106 -6.96 -0.55 1.62
C ASP A 106 -7.07 -1.30 2.95
N LEU A 107 -6.55 -2.52 3.01
CA LEU A 107 -6.47 -3.32 4.23
C LEU A 107 -5.00 -3.51 4.66
N PRO A 108 -4.46 -2.64 5.55
CA PRO A 108 -3.04 -2.66 5.93
C PRO A 108 -2.61 -3.99 6.56
N LEU A 109 -1.31 -4.30 6.45
CA LEU A 109 -0.73 -5.48 7.12
C LEU A 109 -0.77 -5.31 8.64
N GLY A 110 -1.00 -6.41 9.37
CA GLY A 110 -1.07 -6.40 10.83
C GLY A 110 -2.37 -5.84 11.42
N SER A 111 -3.22 -5.21 10.61
CA SER A 111 -4.52 -4.71 11.01
C SER A 111 -5.64 -5.31 10.16
N TYR A 112 -6.83 -5.35 10.75
CA TYR A 112 -8.08 -5.69 10.08
C TYR A 112 -8.94 -4.45 9.80
N VAL A 113 -8.50 -3.27 10.24
CA VAL A 113 -9.21 -2.01 10.05
C VAL A 113 -8.89 -1.47 8.65
N PRO A 114 -9.88 -1.31 7.77
CA PRO A 114 -9.68 -0.71 6.45
C PRO A 114 -9.39 0.79 6.54
N VAL A 115 -8.59 1.28 5.61
CA VAL A 115 -8.30 2.70 5.40
C VAL A 115 -8.97 3.15 4.10
N PHE A 116 -9.67 4.28 4.15
CA PHE A 116 -10.37 4.84 3.00
C PHE A 116 -9.60 6.05 2.46
N ARG A 117 -9.35 6.07 1.16
CA ARG A 117 -8.68 7.18 0.48
C ARG A 117 -9.47 7.61 -0.73
N ARG A 118 -9.62 8.91 -0.92
CA ARG A 118 -10.19 9.44 -2.16
C ARG A 118 -9.14 9.35 -3.25
N SER A 119 -9.46 8.65 -4.33
CA SER A 119 -8.64 8.67 -5.55
C SER A 119 -9.09 9.86 -6.38
N VAL A 120 -8.17 10.76 -6.71
CA VAL A 120 -8.44 11.73 -7.77
C VAL A 120 -8.26 10.96 -9.08
N PRO A 121 -9.32 10.70 -9.86
CA PRO A 121 -9.14 10.10 -11.17
C PRO A 121 -8.19 11.01 -11.95
N ALA A 122 -7.06 10.46 -12.37
CA ALA A 122 -6.17 11.17 -13.27
C ALA A 122 -7.00 11.50 -14.52
N ALA A 123 -7.41 12.76 -14.64
CA ALA A 123 -8.08 13.26 -15.82
C ALA A 123 -7.28 12.77 -17.03
N ALA A 124 -7.96 12.14 -17.99
CA ALA A 124 -7.38 11.65 -19.22
C ALA A 124 -6.42 12.71 -19.80
N PRO A 125 -5.24 12.35 -20.31
CA PRO A 125 -4.27 13.33 -20.76
C PRO A 125 -4.85 14.07 -21.97
N ALA A 126 -5.41 15.26 -21.74
CA ALA A 126 -5.54 16.24 -22.78
C ALA A 126 -4.11 16.57 -23.21
N CYS A 127 -3.76 16.23 -24.45
CA CYS A 127 -2.48 16.55 -25.05
C CYS A 127 -2.09 17.99 -24.72
N ARG A 128 -1.10 18.18 -23.85
CA ARG A 128 -0.37 19.42 -23.73
C ARG A 128 1.11 19.10 -23.79
N ALA A 129 1.61 19.22 -25.02
CA ALA A 129 3.01 19.53 -25.26
C ALA A 129 3.34 20.86 -24.58
N GLY A 130 4.44 20.90 -23.82
CA GLY A 130 4.92 22.13 -23.18
C GLY A 130 5.70 21.83 -21.92
N ALA A 131 7.02 21.89 -22.06
CA ALA A 131 7.98 21.70 -20.98
C ALA A 131 7.70 22.60 -19.76
N GLY A 132 7.83 22.02 -18.58
CA GLY A 132 7.73 22.68 -17.30
C GLY A 132 8.17 21.71 -16.22
N VAL A 133 9.48 21.66 -15.98
CA VAL A 133 10.06 21.06 -14.78
C VAL A 133 9.44 21.78 -13.59
N GLN A 134 8.64 21.08 -12.78
CA GLN A 134 8.47 21.38 -11.37
C GLN A 134 7.73 20.26 -10.60
N ASP A 135 8.48 19.75 -9.65
CA ASP A 135 8.11 19.26 -8.31
C ASP A 135 7.10 18.11 -8.21
N SER A 136 7.63 16.90 -8.03
CA SER A 136 6.85 15.72 -7.65
C SER A 136 7.42 15.09 -6.38
N SER A 137 7.62 15.90 -5.35
CA SER A 137 7.78 15.47 -3.95
C SER A 137 6.45 14.97 -3.35
N ARG A 138 5.82 13.96 -3.97
CA ARG A 138 4.83 13.11 -3.29
C ARG A 138 5.48 11.77 -2.98
N ALA A 139 6.26 11.81 -1.90
CA ALA A 139 7.02 10.72 -1.33
C ALA A 139 6.22 9.41 -1.26
N ARG A 140 6.61 8.46 -2.11
CA ARG A 140 6.36 7.02 -1.87
C ARG A 140 7.35 6.55 -0.80
N PRO A 141 7.00 5.58 0.07
CA PRO A 141 7.95 5.11 1.08
C PRO A 141 9.15 4.44 0.38
N ALA A 142 10.34 5.04 0.51
CA ALA A 142 11.61 4.62 -0.11
C ALA A 142 11.95 3.14 0.15
N VAL A 143 11.48 2.58 1.27
CA VAL A 143 11.70 1.19 1.67
C VAL A 143 11.04 0.19 0.71
N GLN A 144 9.87 0.50 0.14
CA GLN A 144 9.18 -0.44 -0.75
C GLN A 144 9.90 -0.58 -2.09
N GLU A 145 10.34 0.54 -2.67
CA GLU A 145 11.12 0.52 -3.92
C GLU A 145 12.48 -0.14 -3.70
N PHE A 146 13.10 0.03 -2.53
CA PHE A 146 14.32 -0.67 -2.16
C PHE A 146 14.14 -2.19 -2.06
N LEU A 147 13.03 -2.68 -1.49
CA LEU A 147 12.76 -4.11 -1.42
C LEU A 147 12.46 -4.72 -2.79
N LEU A 148 11.75 -4.00 -3.67
CA LEU A 148 11.50 -4.44 -5.04
C LEU A 148 12.77 -4.42 -5.89
N PHE A 149 13.63 -3.42 -5.68
CA PHE A 149 14.98 -3.39 -6.21
C PHE A 149 15.77 -4.63 -5.78
N LEU A 150 15.81 -4.94 -4.48
CA LEU A 150 16.56 -6.07 -3.94
C LEU A 150 16.04 -7.40 -4.51
N ALA A 151 14.72 -7.55 -4.63
CA ALA A 151 14.10 -8.72 -5.23
C ALA A 151 14.49 -8.90 -6.70
N ALA A 152 14.47 -7.83 -7.49
CA ALA A 152 14.90 -7.87 -8.89
C ALA A 152 16.40 -8.15 -9.03
N TYR A 153 17.22 -7.58 -8.13
CA TYR A 153 18.66 -7.79 -8.09
C TYR A 153 19.03 -9.26 -7.79
N VAL A 154 18.41 -9.87 -6.78
CA VAL A 154 18.61 -11.30 -6.44
C VAL A 154 18.10 -12.21 -7.55
N ALA A 155 17.03 -11.81 -8.24
CA ALA A 155 16.52 -12.53 -9.42
C ALA A 155 17.38 -12.35 -10.68
N ASN A 156 18.48 -11.59 -10.61
CA ASN A 156 19.36 -11.24 -11.72
C ASN A 156 18.64 -10.51 -12.88
N ASP A 157 17.51 -9.85 -12.58
CA ASP A 157 16.80 -8.98 -13.52
C ASP A 157 17.38 -7.56 -13.44
N ALA A 158 18.42 -7.32 -14.22
CA ALA A 158 19.11 -6.03 -14.27
C ALA A 158 18.18 -4.87 -14.67
N ALA A 159 17.21 -5.12 -15.56
CA ALA A 159 16.28 -4.10 -16.00
C ALA A 159 15.26 -3.76 -14.90
N GLY A 160 14.79 -4.76 -14.16
CA GLY A 160 13.95 -4.58 -12.97
C GLY A 160 14.67 -3.83 -11.87
N ALA A 161 15.90 -4.23 -11.57
CA ALA A 161 16.74 -3.57 -10.58
C ALA A 161 16.98 -2.09 -10.96
N ALA A 162 17.35 -1.80 -12.21
CA ALA A 162 17.57 -0.42 -12.67
C ALA A 162 16.31 0.47 -12.56
N ARG A 163 15.13 -0.07 -12.91
CA ARG A 163 13.85 0.65 -12.82
C ARG A 163 13.50 1.03 -11.38
N HIS A 164 13.68 0.11 -10.43
CA HIS A 164 13.38 0.39 -9.03
C HIS A 164 14.44 1.28 -8.38
N ALA A 165 15.72 1.07 -8.67
CA ALA A 165 16.80 1.92 -8.18
C ALA A 165 16.64 3.38 -8.61
N ALA A 166 16.16 3.64 -9.83
CA ALA A 166 15.88 4.99 -10.33
C ALA A 166 14.76 5.70 -9.54
N LEU A 167 13.87 4.96 -8.89
CA LEU A 167 12.73 5.47 -8.11
C LEU A 167 13.05 5.74 -6.63
N ILE A 168 14.22 5.30 -6.13
CA ILE A 168 14.72 5.58 -4.77
C ILE A 168 15.45 6.94 -4.74
N THR A 169 15.15 7.85 -5.68
CA THR A 169 15.88 9.11 -5.90
C THR A 169 15.60 10.12 -4.78
N SER A 170 16.31 9.97 -3.69
CA SER A 170 16.62 11.05 -2.75
C SER A 170 18.13 11.03 -2.54
N ASP A 171 18.82 12.11 -2.92
CA ASP A 171 20.29 12.16 -2.92
C ASP A 171 20.92 12.09 -1.50
N ASP A 172 20.10 12.16 -0.46
CA ASP A 172 20.47 12.07 0.96
C ASP A 172 19.97 10.79 1.68
N ASP A 173 19.36 9.84 0.96
CA ASP A 173 18.82 8.61 1.59
C ASP A 173 19.84 7.45 1.57
N PRO A 174 20.24 6.91 2.75
CA PRO A 174 21.22 5.83 2.83
C PRO A 174 20.79 4.56 2.07
N LEU A 175 19.49 4.30 1.91
CA LEU A 175 18.99 3.15 1.13
C LEU A 175 19.18 3.33 -0.38
N GLY A 176 19.00 4.55 -0.88
CA GLY A 176 19.29 4.90 -2.29
C GLY A 176 20.76 4.72 -2.64
N LEU A 177 21.66 5.07 -1.71
CA LEU A 177 23.10 4.87 -1.88
C LEU A 177 23.48 3.37 -1.88
N VAL A 178 22.91 2.55 -0.98
CA VAL A 178 23.11 1.10 -0.97
C VAL A 178 22.64 0.44 -2.27
N ALA A 179 21.49 0.86 -2.80
CA ALA A 179 20.97 0.32 -4.07
C ALA A 179 21.93 0.59 -5.23
N ARG A 180 22.48 1.81 -5.35
CA ARG A 180 23.43 2.17 -6.41
C ARG A 180 24.75 1.40 -6.30
N VAL A 181 25.28 1.22 -5.09
CA VAL A 181 26.50 0.43 -4.84
C VAL A 181 26.32 -1.00 -5.34
N LEU A 182 25.18 -1.62 -5.04
CA LEU A 182 24.87 -2.98 -5.46
C LEU A 182 24.77 -3.10 -6.99
N VAL A 183 24.10 -2.16 -7.65
CA VAL A 183 24.01 -2.13 -9.13
C VAL A 183 25.39 -1.99 -9.77
N ALA A 184 26.22 -1.05 -9.30
CA ALA A 184 27.55 -0.81 -9.85
C ALA A 184 28.47 -2.04 -9.67
N ALA A 185 28.39 -2.72 -8.52
CA ALA A 185 29.14 -3.94 -8.26
C ALA A 185 28.76 -5.09 -9.21
N GLN A 186 27.48 -5.23 -9.57
CA GLN A 186 27.00 -6.26 -10.50
C GLN A 186 27.49 -6.05 -11.94
N HIS A 187 27.73 -4.79 -12.34
CA HIS A 187 28.20 -4.43 -13.67
C HIS A 187 29.74 -4.42 -13.79
N GLY A 188 30.46 -4.78 -12.72
CA GLY A 188 31.92 -4.78 -12.68
C GLY A 188 32.56 -3.40 -12.51
N GLU A 189 31.77 -2.38 -12.19
CA GLU A 189 32.22 -1.00 -12.00
C GLU A 189 32.71 -0.79 -10.55
N ALA A 190 33.75 -1.54 -10.18
CA ALA A 190 34.24 -1.63 -8.80
C ALA A 190 34.68 -0.26 -8.23
N ASP A 191 35.30 0.60 -9.03
CA ASP A 191 35.76 1.92 -8.60
C ASP A 191 34.60 2.88 -8.32
N ALA A 192 33.53 2.82 -9.13
CA ALA A 192 32.31 3.61 -8.93
C ALA A 192 31.56 3.14 -7.68
N ALA A 193 31.44 1.84 -7.47
CA ALA A 193 30.85 1.27 -6.25
C ALA A 193 31.61 1.70 -4.99
N ARG A 194 32.95 1.73 -5.06
CA ARG A 194 33.83 2.11 -3.94
C ARG A 194 33.71 3.59 -3.59
N ALA A 195 33.69 4.47 -4.59
CA ALA A 195 33.48 5.91 -4.38
C ALA A 195 32.10 6.23 -3.77
N MET A 196 31.06 5.46 -4.12
CA MET A 196 29.72 5.62 -3.54
C MET A 196 29.63 5.08 -2.10
N LEU A 197 30.34 4.00 -1.78
CA LEU A 197 30.47 3.49 -0.41
C LEU A 197 31.16 4.49 0.52
N ASP A 198 32.23 5.15 0.05
CA ASP A 198 32.92 6.17 0.85
C ASP A 198 32.00 7.35 1.18
N ARG A 199 31.12 7.74 0.25
CA ARG A 199 30.08 8.76 0.48
C ARG A 199 29.00 8.29 1.47
N LEU A 200 28.59 7.02 1.40
CA LEU A 200 27.64 6.43 2.35
C LEU A 200 28.22 6.45 3.79
N VAL A 201 29.48 6.06 3.95
CA VAL A 201 30.16 6.07 5.26
C VAL A 201 30.33 7.50 5.79
N ALA A 202 30.64 8.47 4.92
CA ALA A 202 30.71 9.88 5.28
C ALA A 202 29.35 10.49 5.68
N SER A 203 28.23 9.88 5.26
CA SER A 203 26.86 10.31 5.57
C SER A 203 26.23 9.62 6.81
N GLY A 204 26.98 8.78 7.53
CA GLY A 204 26.53 8.15 8.77
C GLY A 204 26.16 9.16 9.87
N PRO A 205 25.30 8.80 10.84
CA PRO A 205 24.71 9.75 11.77
C PRO A 205 25.80 10.41 12.62
N ALA A 206 25.85 11.75 12.58
CA ALA A 206 26.55 12.52 13.59
C ALA A 206 26.03 12.06 14.95
N ALA A 207 26.92 11.47 15.76
CA ALA A 207 26.66 11.09 17.13
C ALA A 207 26.05 12.28 17.89
N LYS A 208 24.73 12.24 18.11
CA LYS A 208 24.10 12.98 19.19
C LYS A 208 24.11 12.07 20.40
N THR A 209 25.11 12.36 21.24
CA THR A 209 25.29 12.09 22.67
C THR A 209 24.04 11.66 23.41
#